data_AF-A0A2V6SCX7-F1
#
_entry.id   AF-A0A2V6SCX7-F1
#
_cell.length_a   1.000
_cell.length_b   1.000
_cell.length_c   1.000
_cell.angle_alpha   90.00
_cell.angle_beta   90.00
_cell.angle_gamma   90.00
#
_symmetry.space_group_name_H-M   'P 1'
#
loop_
_entity.id
_entity.type
_entity.pdbx_description
1 polymer ?
#
loop_
_entity_poly.entity_id
_entity_poly.type
_entity_poly.pdbx_seq_one_letter_code
_entity_poly.pdbx_strand_id
1 'polypeptide(L)'
;MFVLGNLIHAVANLIDLVLNAYLLIVIARAVLSWVSPDPYNPIVRFIIRVTEPVLGPIRDRLRLPTVAMGLDLSPMVVLLAIYFLKSFLVGSLHDIAASLR
;
A
#
# COMPACT_ATOMS: atom_id res chain seq x y z
N MET A 1 -9.72 7.89 29.26
CA MET A 1 -9.78 9.37 29.15
C MET A 1 -10.30 9.71 27.75
N PHE A 2 -11.50 10.31 27.65
CA PHE A 2 -12.19 10.48 26.37
C PHE A 2 -11.36 11.20 25.29
N VAL A 3 -10.55 12.20 25.68
CA VAL A 3 -9.71 12.99 24.76
C VAL A 3 -8.66 12.11 24.08
N LEU A 4 -7.97 11.26 24.86
CA LEU A 4 -6.94 10.35 24.33
C LEU A 4 -7.55 9.30 23.40
N GLY A 5 -8.71 8.73 23.75
CA GLY A 5 -9.43 7.81 22.88
C GLY A 5 -9.79 8.45 21.53
N ASN A 6 -10.31 9.68 21.55
CA ASN A 6 -10.63 10.41 20.31
C ASN A 6 -9.39 10.73 19.46
N LEU A 7 -8.26 11.09 20.09
CA LEU A 7 -7.00 11.34 19.38
C LEU A 7 -6.51 10.08 18.66
N ILE A 8 -6.48 8.93 19.35
CA ILE A 8 -6.03 7.66 18.76
C ILE A 8 -6.96 7.23 17.62
N HIS A 9 -8.28 7.38 17.79
CA HIS A 9 -9.24 7.09 16.72
C HIS A 9 -9.00 7.96 15.47
N ALA A 10 -8.71 9.25 15.65
CA ALA A 10 -8.42 10.15 14.54
C ALA A 10 -7.12 9.75 13.82
N VAL A 11 -6.07 9.39 14.57
CA VAL A 11 -4.80 8.90 14.01
C VAL A 11 -5.00 7.61 13.23
N ALA A 12 -5.76 6.65 13.78
CA ALA A 12 -6.09 5.39 13.11
C ALA A 12 -6.78 5.64 11.75
N ASN A 13 -7.75 6.56 11.72
CA ASN A 13 -8.44 6.94 10.48
C ASN A 13 -7.50 7.60 9.45
N LEU A 14 -6.56 8.42 9.91
CA LEU A 14 -5.58 9.05 9.02
C LEU A 14 -4.63 8.02 8.41
N ILE A 15 -4.17 7.05 9.22
CA ILE A 15 -3.36 5.92 8.74
C ILE A 15 -4.17 5.11 7.73
N ASP A 16 -5.44 4.81 8.03
CA ASP A 16 -6.32 4.06 7.12
C ASP A 16 -6.49 4.77 5.78
N LEU A 17 -6.71 6.09 5.79
CA LEU A 17 -6.82 6.91 4.59
C LEU A 17 -5.57 6.81 3.72
N VAL A 18 -4.38 6.94 4.32
CA VAL A 18 -3.10 6.84 3.60
C VAL A 18 -2.91 5.44 3.03
N LEU A 19 -3.22 4.40 3.79
CA LEU A 19 -3.15 3.00 3.33
C LEU A 19 -4.11 2.73 2.16
N ASN A 20 -5.34 3.27 2.20
CA ASN A 20 -6.29 3.16 1.10
C ASN A 20 -5.81 3.88 -0.16
N ALA A 21 -5.29 5.09 -0.02
CA ALA A 21 -4.74 5.85 -1.14
C ALA A 21 -3.55 5.11 -1.76
N TYR A 22 -2.64 4.59 -0.94
CA TYR A 22 -1.49 3.83 -1.43
C TYR A 22 -1.90 2.49 -2.04
N LEU A 23 -2.91 1.80 -1.50
CA LEU A 23 -3.50 0.59 -2.08
C LEU A 23 -3.96 0.84 -3.52
N LEU A 24 -4.68 1.94 -3.76
CA LEU A 24 -5.12 2.30 -5.11
C LEU A 24 -3.94 2.54 -6.06
N ILE A 25 -2.89 3.22 -5.59
CA ILE A 25 -1.68 3.47 -6.38
C ILE A 25 -0.96 2.15 -6.72
N VAL A 26 -0.88 1.21 -5.78
CA VAL A 26 -0.25 -0.11 -6.00
C VAL A 26 -1.09 -0.96 -6.96
N ILE A 27 -2.43 -0.93 -6.86
CA ILE A 27 -3.31 -1.57 -7.84
C ILE A 27 -3.06 -0.96 -9.24
N ALA A 28 -3.01 0.37 -9.34
CA ALA A 28 -2.70 1.03 -10.60
C ALA A 28 -1.35 0.54 -11.15
N ARG A 29 -0.30 0.48 -10.32
CA ARG A 29 1.02 -0.03 -10.70
C ARG A 29 0.99 -1.46 -11.22
N ALA A 30 0.19 -2.34 -10.62
CA ALA A 30 -0.02 -3.71 -11.10
C ALA A 30 -0.64 -3.71 -12.50
N VAL A 31 -1.69 -2.91 -12.72
CA VAL A 31 -2.33 -2.78 -14.05
C VAL A 31 -1.34 -2.24 -15.08
N LEU A 32 -0.57 -1.19 -14.75
CA LEU A 32 0.45 -0.62 -15.65
C LEU A 32 1.49 -1.66 -16.06
N SER A 33 1.81 -2.64 -15.20
CA SER A 33 2.75 -3.71 -15.54
C SER A 33 2.23 -4.68 -16.60
N TRP A 34 0.91 -4.85 -16.72
CA TRP A 34 0.29 -5.77 -17.68
C TRP A 34 -0.01 -5.10 -19.02
N VAL A 35 -0.40 -3.83 -19.00
CA VAL A 35 -0.87 -3.13 -20.21
C VAL A 35 0.23 -2.36 -20.95
N SER A 36 1.42 -2.23 -20.35
CA SER A 36 2.58 -1.52 -20.93
C SER A 36 2.23 -0.14 -21.54
N PRO A 37 1.74 0.81 -20.73
CA PRO A 37 1.28 2.13 -21.20
C PRO A 37 2.44 3.07 -21.56
N ASP A 38 2.12 4.19 -22.22
CA ASP A 38 3.10 5.19 -22.63
C ASP A 38 3.96 5.70 -21.43
N PRO A 39 5.28 5.46 -21.43
CA PRO A 39 6.17 5.86 -20.34
C PRO A 39 6.34 7.38 -20.21
N TYR A 40 5.97 8.17 -21.22
CA TYR A 40 6.05 9.62 -21.18
C TYR A 40 4.84 10.28 -20.51
N ASN A 41 3.80 9.52 -20.18
CA ASN A 41 2.64 10.04 -19.46
C ASN A 41 3.04 10.42 -18.01
N PRO A 42 2.79 11.67 -17.56
CA PRO A 42 3.16 12.13 -16.23
C PRO A 42 2.51 11.31 -15.10
N ILE A 43 1.30 10.78 -15.29
CA ILE A 43 0.60 9.95 -14.31
C ILE A 43 1.31 8.60 -14.16
N VAL A 44 1.72 7.99 -15.27
CA VAL A 44 2.48 6.73 -15.28
C VAL A 44 3.80 6.92 -14.54
N ARG A 45 4.54 7.99 -14.83
CA ARG A 45 5.81 8.30 -14.13
C ARG A 45 5.60 8.55 -12.64
N PHE A 46 4.53 9.25 -12.27
CA PHE A 46 4.20 9.48 -10.87
C PHE A 46 3.96 8.16 -10.12
N ILE A 47 3.11 7.28 -10.68
CA ILE A 47 2.79 5.98 -10.07
C ILE A 47 4.07 5.16 -9.91
N ILE A 48 4.89 5.05 -10.97
CA ILE A 48 6.17 4.32 -10.91
C ILE A 48 7.06 4.92 -9.82
N ARG A 49 7.27 6.25 -9.80
CA ARG A 49 8.17 6.91 -8.84
C ARG A 49 7.74 6.70 -7.39
N VAL A 50 6.45 6.74 -7.10
CA VAL A 50 5.92 6.57 -5.74
C VAL A 50 5.97 5.11 -5.28
N THR A 51 5.83 4.17 -6.22
CA THR A 51 5.78 2.72 -5.90
C THR A 51 7.16 2.06 -5.91
N GLU A 52 8.10 2.52 -6.73
CA GLU A 52 9.40 1.87 -6.93
C GLU A 52 10.25 1.72 -5.65
N PRO A 53 10.29 2.67 -4.70
CA PRO A 53 11.04 2.50 -3.46
C PRO A 53 10.59 1.29 -2.63
N VAL A 54 9.33 0.88 -2.76
CA VAL A 54 8.75 -0.28 -2.05
C VAL A 54 8.79 -1.52 -2.93
N LEU A 55 8.35 -1.41 -4.19
CA LEU A 55 8.23 -2.55 -5.09
C LEU A 55 9.59 -3.04 -5.61
N GLY A 56 10.54 -2.13 -5.87
CA GLY A 56 11.88 -2.45 -6.39
C GLY A 56 12.63 -3.45 -5.49
N PRO A 57 12.84 -3.14 -4.20
CA PRO A 57 13.49 -4.08 -3.28
C PRO A 57 12.77 -5.41 -3.14
N ILE A 58 11.43 -5.41 -3.17
CA ILE A 58 10.63 -6.63 -3.11
C ILE A 58 10.87 -7.47 -4.37
N ARG A 59 10.81 -6.83 -5.54
CA ARG A 59 11.06 -7.47 -6.85
C ARG A 59 12.45 -8.11 -6.89
N ASP A 60 13.47 -7.37 -6.48
CA ASP A 60 14.86 -7.84 -6.45
C ASP A 60 15.05 -9.01 -5.48
N ARG A 61 14.40 -8.95 -4.32
CA ARG A 61 14.52 -9.99 -3.29
C ARG A 61 13.74 -11.25 -3.60
N LEU A 62 12.61 -11.13 -4.30
CA LEU A 62 11.80 -12.28 -4.69
C LEU A 62 12.54 -13.18 -5.69
N ARG A 63 13.48 -12.63 -6.48
CA ARG A 63 14.29 -13.36 -7.50
C ARG A 63 13.45 -14.33 -8.35
N LEU A 64 12.18 -14.03 -8.57
CA LEU A 64 11.27 -14.96 -9.23
C LEU A 64 11.52 -14.93 -10.74
N PRO A 65 11.54 -16.10 -11.41
CA PRO A 65 11.57 -16.18 -12.87
C PRO A 65 10.37 -15.47 -13.53
N THR A 66 9.29 -15.20 -12.77
CA THR A 66 8.08 -14.54 -13.25
C THR A 66 8.32 -13.10 -13.71
N VAL A 67 9.29 -12.39 -13.13
CA VAL A 67 9.71 -11.07 -13.62
C VAL A 67 10.33 -11.18 -15.02
N ALA A 68 10.99 -12.30 -15.32
CA ALA A 68 11.55 -12.58 -16.65
C ALA A 68 10.47 -12.96 -17.69
N MET A 69 9.26 -13.35 -17.25
CA MET A 69 8.09 -13.60 -18.11
C MET A 69 7.22 -12.34 -18.32
N GLY A 70 7.67 -11.17 -17.86
CA GLY A 70 6.97 -9.88 -18.04
C GLY A 70 5.84 -9.62 -17.04
N LEU A 71 5.69 -10.43 -15.99
CA LEU A 71 4.61 -10.31 -15.01
C LEU A 71 5.18 -9.97 -13.63
N ASP A 72 5.03 -8.71 -13.21
CA ASP A 72 5.51 -8.23 -11.92
C ASP A 72 4.55 -8.63 -10.79
N LEU A 73 4.97 -9.59 -9.95
CA LEU A 73 4.21 -10.03 -8.77
C LEU A 73 4.50 -9.21 -7.51
N SER A 74 5.48 -8.29 -7.53
CA SER A 74 5.79 -7.45 -6.37
C SER A 74 4.59 -6.62 -5.85
N PRO A 75 3.66 -6.10 -6.69
CA PRO A 75 2.47 -5.41 -6.20
C PRO A 75 1.61 -6.30 -5.30
N MET A 76 1.50 -7.60 -5.58
CA MET A 76 0.66 -8.52 -4.79
C MET A 76 1.17 -8.65 -3.35
N VAL A 77 2.49 -8.73 -3.18
CA VAL A 77 3.13 -8.77 -1.85
C VAL A 77 2.83 -7.49 -1.07
N VAL A 78 2.90 -6.34 -1.74
CA VAL A 78 2.61 -5.04 -1.12
C VAL A 78 1.12 -4.92 -0.78
N LEU A 79 0.22 -5.37 -1.65
CA LEU A 79 -1.21 -5.39 -1.35
C LEU A 79 -1.51 -6.25 -0.11
N LEU A 80 -0.92 -7.44 -0.02
CA LEU A 80 -1.06 -8.30 1.15
C LEU A 80 -0.57 -7.61 2.42
N ALA A 81 0.59 -6.93 2.35
CA ALA A 81 1.12 -6.17 3.48
C ALA A 81 0.19 -5.02 3.89
N ILE A 82 -0.40 -4.30 2.93
CA ILE A 82 -1.37 -3.23 3.21
C ILE A 82 -2.63 -3.79 3.88
N TYR A 83 -3.19 -4.89 3.36
CA TYR A 83 -4.34 -5.55 3.99
C TYR A 83 -4.03 -6.00 5.41
N PHE A 84 -2.85 -6.56 5.64
CA PHE A 84 -2.38 -6.92 6.98
C PHE A 84 -2.31 -5.68 7.89
N LEU A 85 -1.69 -4.58 7.44
CA LEU A 85 -1.61 -3.34 8.24
C LEU A 85 -2.99 -2.76 8.55
N LYS A 86 -3.92 -2.76 7.60
CA LYS A 86 -5.30 -2.29 7.85
C LYS A 86 -6.01 -3.18 8.88
N SER A 87 -5.96 -4.49 8.71
CA SER A 87 -6.64 -5.42 9.62
C SER A 87 -6.03 -5.41 11.02
N PHE A 88 -4.70 -5.49 11.10
CA PHE A 88 -3.98 -5.60 12.35
C PHE A 88 -3.70 -4.26 13.00
N LEU A 89 -2.96 -3.36 12.35
CA LEU A 89 -2.53 -2.10 12.95
C LEU A 89 -3.70 -1.12 13.14
N VAL A 90 -4.45 -0.83 12.08
CA VAL A 90 -5.58 0.12 12.17
C VAL A 90 -6.67 -0.43 13.08
N GLY A 91 -7.03 -1.72 12.92
CA GLY A 91 -7.99 -2.39 13.81
C GLY A 91 -7.58 -2.29 15.29
N SER A 92 -6.32 -2.62 15.62
CA SER A 92 -5.82 -2.52 16.99
C SER A 92 -5.90 -1.09 17.54
N LEU A 93 -5.60 -0.06 16.72
CA LEU A 93 -5.69 1.33 17.16
C LEU A 93 -7.14 1.76 17.43
N HIS A 94 -8.10 1.27 16.64
CA HIS A 94 -9.53 1.49 16.90
C HIS A 94 -9.99 0.80 18.18
N ASP A 95 -9.56 -0.43 18.43
CA ASP A 95 -9.90 -1.16 19.66
C ASP A 95 -9.33 -0.46 20.91
N ILE A 96 -8.07 -0.01 20.84
CA ILE A 96 -7.44 0.79 21.90
C ILE A 96 -8.23 2.08 22.12
N ALA A 97 -8.56 2.81 21.05
CA ALA A 97 -9.35 4.03 21.15
C ALA A 97 -10.72 3.80 21.81
N ALA A 98 -11.39 2.68 21.49
CA ALA A 98 -12.67 2.30 22.07
C ALA A 98 -12.56 1.98 23.56
N SER A 99 -11.50 1.27 23.98
CA SER A 99 -11.28 0.95 25.40
C SER A 99 -10.98 2.15 26.30
N LEU A 100 -10.54 3.28 25.71
CA LEU A 100 -10.15 4.50 26.43
C LEU A 100 -11.28 5.52 26.57
N ARG A 101 -12.41 5.29 25.90
CA ARG A 101 -13.63 6.11 25.99
C ARG A 101 -14.42 5.74 27.24
#